data_AF-A0A803QI67-F1
#
_entry.id   AF-A0A803QI67-F1
#
_cell.length_a   1.000
_cell.length_b   1.000
_cell.length_c   1.000
_cell.angle_alpha   90.00
_cell.angle_beta   90.00
_cell.angle_gamma   90.00
#
_symmetry.space_group_name_H-M   'P 1'
#
loop_
_entity.id
_entity.type
_entity.pdbx_description
1 polymer ?
#
loop_
_entity_poly.entity_id
_entity_poly.type
_entity_poly.pdbx_seq_one_letter_code
_entity_poly.pdbx_strand_id
1 'polypeptide(L)'
;MLANASLISCNFSKFSSLTFKSRPQTRNFLQTQNLKPRVSIPKTSFGSSIFRSVDCKTFIFPFQQKGHSQICQSTLKGENKEDPGLNEGDGLENKPEGSGNVAEGRDWTTSILLFVLWGALLYYVFNLSPNQTPTRDMYFLKKLLNLKGDDGFRMNQVLVSLWYIMGLWPLVYSKLLLPTGRSSQSKIPVWPFTVLSFFGGAYALLPYFVLWKPPPPPVEETELSRWPLNFLESKLTAAVTLAAGLGLLVSAGLANGDDWSEFFQYFRESRFIHVTCIDFTLLSTFAPFWVYNDMTARKWFDKGSWLLFLSLVPFVGPALYNVLRPPLSALPATVSSTTSKPEDT
;
A
#
# COMPACT_ATOMS: atom_id res chain seq x y z
N MET A 1 12.64 -25.14 -53.24
CA MET A 1 12.22 -26.56 -53.34
C MET A 1 13.32 -27.43 -52.75
N LEU A 2 12.94 -28.34 -51.83
CA LEU A 2 13.65 -29.55 -51.34
C LEU A 2 15.10 -29.35 -50.82
N ALA A 3 15.32 -29.26 -49.50
CA ALA A 3 15.36 -30.35 -48.50
C ALA A 3 16.44 -31.41 -48.80
N ASN A 4 17.45 -31.49 -47.93
CA ASN A 4 18.12 -32.76 -47.65
C ASN A 4 18.61 -32.78 -46.21
N ALA A 5 17.92 -33.59 -45.41
CA ALA A 5 18.23 -33.89 -44.02
C ALA A 5 19.05 -35.18 -43.97
N SER A 6 20.23 -35.11 -43.35
CA SER A 6 21.07 -36.27 -43.07
C SER A 6 20.76 -36.84 -41.68
N LEU A 7 20.09 -37.99 -41.69
CA LEU A 7 19.85 -38.87 -40.55
C LEU A 7 21.17 -39.53 -40.10
N ILE A 8 21.44 -39.53 -38.80
CA ILE A 8 22.42 -40.42 -38.17
C ILE A 8 21.67 -41.31 -37.19
N SER A 9 21.66 -42.61 -37.51
CA SER A 9 21.13 -43.70 -36.72
C SER A 9 22.20 -44.28 -35.80
N CYS A 10 21.85 -44.58 -34.55
CA CYS A 10 22.50 -45.63 -33.76
C CYS A 10 21.41 -46.53 -33.17
N ASN A 11 21.56 -47.83 -33.40
CA ASN A 11 20.67 -48.92 -33.03
C ASN A 11 21.42 -49.87 -32.07
N PHE A 12 20.68 -50.77 -31.42
CA PHE A 12 21.08 -51.80 -30.44
C PHE A 12 21.18 -51.33 -28.98
N SER A 13 20.65 -52.04 -27.96
CA SER A 13 20.10 -53.40 -27.88
C SER A 13 19.24 -53.60 -26.61
N LYS A 14 18.38 -54.61 -26.69
CA LYS A 14 17.39 -55.13 -25.72
C LYS A 14 17.96 -55.71 -24.41
N PHE A 15 17.04 -55.92 -23.46
CA PHE A 15 16.97 -56.83 -22.28
C PHE A 15 16.74 -56.05 -20.97
N SER A 16 15.85 -56.38 -20.04
CA SER A 16 14.77 -57.38 -19.94
C SER A 16 13.76 -56.85 -18.91
N SER A 17 12.49 -57.07 -19.16
CA SER A 17 11.40 -56.94 -18.19
C SER A 17 11.55 -57.93 -17.04
N LEU A 18 11.35 -57.48 -15.80
CA LEU A 18 11.03 -58.34 -14.66
C LEU A 18 9.70 -57.90 -14.05
N THR A 19 8.68 -58.70 -14.37
CA THR A 19 7.40 -58.80 -13.67
C THR A 19 7.59 -59.43 -12.30
N PHE A 20 7.00 -58.86 -11.25
CA PHE A 20 6.63 -59.62 -10.06
C PHE A 20 5.13 -59.43 -9.77
N LYS A 21 4.41 -60.55 -9.74
CA LYS A 21 2.98 -60.67 -9.50
C LYS A 21 2.73 -60.94 -8.00
N SER A 22 1.76 -60.21 -7.42
CA SER A 22 0.64 -60.64 -6.53
C SER A 22 0.91 -61.68 -5.41
N ARG A 23 0.40 -61.63 -4.17
CA ARG A 23 -0.92 -61.20 -3.63
C ARG A 23 -0.93 -61.46 -2.07
N PRO A 24 -2.06 -61.42 -1.31
CA PRO A 24 -2.19 -60.63 -0.05
C PRO A 24 -2.45 -61.47 1.24
N GLN A 25 -2.52 -60.85 2.44
CA GLN A 25 -3.53 -61.16 3.49
C GLN A 25 -3.43 -60.35 4.82
N THR A 26 -4.61 -59.81 5.23
CA THR A 26 -5.24 -59.68 6.58
C THR A 26 -4.65 -58.88 7.78
N ARG A 27 -5.40 -57.82 8.14
CA ARG A 27 -6.11 -57.46 9.41
C ARG A 27 -5.48 -57.70 10.80
N ASN A 28 -5.37 -56.62 11.60
CA ASN A 28 -6.02 -56.33 12.93
C ASN A 28 -5.24 -55.21 13.67
N PHE A 29 -5.82 -54.04 13.96
CA PHE A 29 -6.57 -53.59 15.16
C PHE A 29 -5.70 -53.23 16.40
N LEU A 30 -5.76 -51.93 16.76
CA LEU A 30 -5.46 -51.22 18.03
C LEU A 30 -4.11 -51.40 18.74
N GLN A 31 -3.36 -50.30 18.90
CA GLN A 31 -2.96 -49.82 20.24
C GLN A 31 -2.56 -48.34 20.25
N THR A 32 -3.31 -47.55 20.99
CA THR A 32 -3.03 -46.17 21.41
C THR A 32 -1.90 -46.18 22.44
N GLN A 33 -0.83 -45.42 22.22
CA GLN A 33 0.07 -45.02 23.30
C GLN A 33 0.35 -43.51 23.26
N ASN A 34 -0.12 -42.87 24.34
CA ASN A 34 0.13 -41.50 24.74
C ASN A 34 1.62 -41.34 25.11
N LEU A 35 2.32 -40.41 24.46
CA LEU A 35 3.57 -39.87 25.00
C LEU A 35 3.54 -38.33 24.95
N LYS A 36 3.33 -37.74 26.12
CA LYS A 36 3.56 -36.32 26.44
C LYS A 36 5.03 -35.97 26.18
N PRO A 37 5.35 -34.86 25.50
CA PRO A 37 6.62 -34.19 25.67
C PRO A 37 6.49 -33.12 26.76
N ARG A 38 7.31 -33.31 27.80
CA ARG A 38 7.50 -32.46 28.97
C ARG A 38 8.24 -31.18 28.53
N VAL A 39 7.62 -30.03 28.77
CA VAL A 39 8.22 -28.71 28.62
C VAL A 39 9.39 -28.55 29.60
N SER A 40 10.57 -28.21 29.09
CA SER A 40 11.70 -27.73 29.87
C SER A 40 11.91 -26.23 29.63
N ILE A 41 11.62 -25.45 30.67
CA ILE A 41 11.93 -24.02 30.78
C ILE A 41 13.33 -23.91 31.40
N PRO A 42 14.22 -23.07 30.86
CA PRO A 42 15.30 -22.48 31.65
C PRO A 42 14.97 -21.03 32.02
N LYS A 43 14.77 -20.80 33.33
CA LYS A 43 15.07 -19.56 34.06
C LYS A 43 16.44 -19.83 34.72
N THR A 44 17.45 -18.97 34.87
CA THR A 44 17.70 -17.51 34.88
C THR A 44 19.23 -17.39 35.02
N SER A 45 19.91 -16.34 34.55
CA SER A 45 20.35 -15.27 35.45
C SER A 45 20.82 -14.03 34.71
N PHE A 46 20.53 -12.89 35.33
CA PHE A 46 21.01 -11.56 35.01
C PHE A 46 22.53 -11.45 35.23
N GLY A 47 23.22 -10.84 34.27
CA GLY A 47 24.59 -10.33 34.42
C GLY A 47 24.72 -9.01 33.66
N SER A 48 24.79 -7.92 34.41
CA SER A 48 24.92 -6.54 33.93
C SER A 48 26.38 -6.14 33.64
N SER A 49 26.54 -5.13 32.78
CA SER A 49 27.77 -4.41 32.36
C SER A 49 28.60 -5.15 31.29
N ILE A 50 29.05 -4.54 30.19
CA ILE A 50 29.74 -3.25 30.05
C ILE A 50 29.37 -2.57 28.72
N PHE A 51 29.05 -1.27 28.80
CA PHE A 51 28.99 -0.35 27.67
C PHE A 51 30.35 -0.26 26.97
N ARG A 52 30.38 -0.46 25.65
CA ARG A 52 31.43 0.11 24.80
C ARG A 52 30.79 0.85 23.63
N SER A 53 30.80 2.17 23.77
CA SER A 53 30.57 3.16 22.73
C SER A 53 31.44 2.86 21.52
N VAL A 54 30.83 2.66 20.36
CA VAL A 54 31.50 2.81 19.07
C VAL A 54 30.94 4.06 18.43
N ASP A 55 31.78 5.10 18.44
CA ASP A 55 31.61 6.35 17.70
C ASP A 55 31.34 6.04 16.22
N CYS A 56 30.16 6.41 15.74
CA CYS A 56 29.91 6.48 14.31
C CYS A 56 29.95 7.95 13.89
N LYS A 57 31.07 8.34 13.26
CA LYS A 57 31.32 9.69 12.74
C LYS A 57 30.22 10.09 11.75
N THR A 58 29.53 11.18 12.10
CA THR A 58 28.61 11.92 11.25
C THR A 58 29.36 12.49 10.04
N PHE A 59 29.05 12.04 8.83
CA PHE A 59 29.44 12.74 7.62
C PHE A 59 28.45 13.89 7.39
N ILE A 60 28.88 15.10 7.76
CA ILE A 60 28.22 16.35 7.42
C ILE A 60 28.61 16.68 5.97
N PHE A 61 27.65 16.60 5.04
CA PHE A 61 27.78 17.24 3.73
C PHE A 61 27.14 18.63 3.81
N PRO A 62 27.85 19.72 3.45
CA PRO A 62 27.26 21.04 3.36
C PRO A 62 26.53 21.18 2.03
N PHE A 63 25.20 21.04 2.04
CA PHE A 63 24.37 21.43 0.90
C PHE A 63 23.89 22.88 1.12
N GLN A 64 24.62 23.81 0.53
CA GLN A 64 24.17 25.19 0.32
C GLN A 64 23.20 25.21 -0.85
N GLN A 65 21.91 25.47 -0.61
CA GLN A 65 21.07 26.08 -1.62
C GLN A 65 20.02 27.00 -1.00
N LYS A 66 20.01 28.23 -1.52
CA LYS A 66 19.17 29.39 -1.20
C LYS A 66 17.72 29.01 -0.86
N GLY A 67 17.28 29.51 0.29
CA GLY A 67 15.90 29.42 0.74
C GLY A 67 14.95 30.34 -0.01
N HIS A 68 13.72 29.86 -0.13
CA HIS A 68 12.51 30.70 -0.19
C HIS A 68 11.53 30.09 0.83
N SER A 69 11.69 30.50 2.09
CA SER A 69 10.70 30.24 3.13
C SER A 69 9.58 31.27 2.96
N GLN A 70 8.42 30.86 2.45
CA GLN A 70 7.23 31.71 2.49
C GLN A 70 6.70 31.71 3.92
N ILE A 71 7.11 32.75 4.65
CA ILE A 71 6.60 33.11 5.96
C ILE A 71 5.20 33.71 5.74
N CYS A 72 4.16 33.00 6.17
CA CYS A 72 2.82 33.55 6.32
C CYS A 72 2.84 34.57 7.47
N GLN A 73 2.96 35.86 7.13
CA GLN A 73 2.72 36.94 8.08
C GLN A 73 1.21 37.08 8.30
N SER A 74 0.73 36.67 9.48
CA SER A 74 -0.57 37.10 9.99
C SER A 74 -0.41 38.52 10.52
N THR A 75 -0.87 39.52 9.78
CA THR A 75 -0.88 40.91 10.22
C THR A 75 -1.96 41.10 11.28
N LEU A 76 -1.52 41.18 12.53
CA LEU A 76 -2.28 41.69 13.66
C LEU A 76 -2.32 43.22 13.52
N LYS A 77 -3.49 43.83 13.28
CA LYS A 77 -3.65 45.29 13.28
C LYS A 77 -4.67 45.69 14.34
N GLY A 78 -4.15 46.19 15.46
CA GLY A 78 -4.92 46.91 16.47
C GLY A 78 -5.05 48.40 16.13
N GLU A 79 -6.22 48.92 16.48
CA GLU A 79 -6.73 50.30 16.65
C GLU A 79 -5.77 51.51 16.46
N ASN A 80 -6.23 52.57 15.77
CA ASN A 80 -7.06 53.65 16.36
C ASN A 80 -7.40 54.81 15.37
N LYS A 81 -8.67 55.22 15.43
CA LYS A 81 -9.30 56.56 15.40
C LYS A 81 -9.13 57.64 14.28
N GLU A 82 -10.33 58.13 13.94
CA GLU A 82 -10.80 59.50 13.62
C GLU A 82 -10.91 59.98 12.15
N ASP A 83 -12.14 60.41 11.83
CA ASP A 83 -12.71 61.01 10.60
C ASP A 83 -12.82 62.55 10.81
N PRO A 84 -13.36 63.42 9.91
CA PRO A 84 -13.72 63.29 8.47
C PRO A 84 -13.30 64.50 7.58
N GLY A 85 -13.54 64.45 6.25
CA GLY A 85 -13.48 65.65 5.40
C GLY A 85 -13.67 65.46 3.88
N LEU A 86 -14.86 65.86 3.40
CA LEU A 86 -15.34 66.11 2.02
C LEU A 86 -14.30 66.48 0.92
N ASN A 87 -14.42 65.89 -0.29
CA ASN A 87 -14.88 66.56 -1.53
C ASN A 87 -14.83 65.68 -2.79
N GLU A 88 -15.63 66.12 -3.78
CA GLU A 88 -16.14 65.49 -5.01
C GLU A 88 -15.12 65.13 -6.12
N GLY A 89 -15.57 64.21 -6.99
CA GLY A 89 -15.41 64.30 -8.45
C GLY A 89 -14.13 63.70 -9.06
N ASP A 90 -14.22 62.56 -9.74
CA ASP A 90 -14.42 62.52 -11.20
C ASP A 90 -14.39 61.05 -11.68
N GLY A 91 -15.21 60.73 -12.67
CA GLY A 91 -15.31 59.40 -13.24
C GLY A 91 -14.30 59.20 -14.36
N LEU A 92 -13.55 58.09 -14.34
CA LEU A 92 -12.99 57.54 -15.57
C LEU A 92 -12.84 56.02 -15.52
N GLU A 93 -13.61 55.41 -16.40
CA GLU A 93 -13.59 54.09 -17.03
C GLU A 93 -12.68 52.97 -16.50
N ASN A 94 -13.39 51.86 -16.25
CA ASN A 94 -12.94 50.49 -16.09
C ASN A 94 -11.99 49.99 -17.21
N LYS A 95 -10.85 49.42 -16.80
CA LYS A 95 -10.25 48.24 -17.45
C LYS A 95 -9.77 47.27 -16.36
N PRO A 96 -10.29 46.04 -16.29
CA PRO A 96 -9.78 45.07 -15.34
C PRO A 96 -8.44 44.55 -15.85
N GLU A 97 -7.38 44.82 -15.09
CA GLU A 97 -6.11 44.11 -15.20
C GLU A 97 -6.36 42.63 -14.96
N GLY A 98 -5.96 41.81 -15.94
CA GLY A 98 -5.99 40.36 -15.85
C GLY A 98 -5.01 39.88 -14.78
N SER A 99 -5.52 39.71 -13.56
CA SER A 99 -4.89 38.87 -12.56
C SER A 99 -5.14 37.42 -12.97
N GLY A 100 -4.15 36.83 -13.65
CA GLY A 100 -4.17 35.43 -14.04
C GLY A 100 -4.30 34.53 -12.81
N ASN A 101 -5.39 33.75 -12.77
CA ASN A 101 -5.58 32.63 -11.86
C ASN A 101 -4.47 31.59 -12.05
N VAL A 102 -3.40 31.68 -11.26
CA VAL A 102 -2.33 30.66 -11.21
C VAL A 102 -2.73 29.45 -10.33
N ALA A 103 -3.91 29.47 -9.70
CA ALA A 103 -4.38 28.37 -8.85
C ALA A 103 -5.13 27.24 -9.59
N GLU A 104 -5.55 27.45 -10.84
CA GLU A 104 -6.50 26.53 -11.52
C GLU A 104 -5.82 25.53 -12.48
N GLY A 105 -4.52 25.69 -12.76
CA GLY A 105 -3.82 24.93 -13.80
C GLY A 105 -3.23 23.57 -13.38
N ARG A 106 -3.17 23.24 -12.08
CA ARG A 106 -2.42 22.07 -11.58
C ARG A 106 -3.22 20.77 -11.54
N ASP A 107 -4.54 20.85 -11.42
CA ASP A 107 -5.36 19.67 -11.14
C ASP A 107 -5.67 18.83 -12.39
N TRP A 108 -5.90 19.48 -13.53
CA TRP A 108 -6.29 18.77 -14.76
C TRP A 108 -5.12 18.03 -15.44
N THR A 109 -3.89 18.56 -15.34
CA THR A 109 -2.70 17.95 -15.95
C THR A 109 -2.29 16.65 -15.25
N THR A 110 -2.37 16.62 -13.91
CA THR A 110 -2.05 15.43 -13.10
C THR A 110 -3.03 14.29 -13.39
N SER A 111 -4.34 14.59 -13.46
CA SER A 111 -5.35 13.59 -13.82
C SER A 111 -5.14 13.01 -15.22
N ILE A 112 -4.77 13.85 -16.21
CA ILE A 112 -4.46 13.37 -17.57
C ILE A 112 -3.22 12.47 -17.57
N LEU A 113 -2.14 12.86 -16.88
CA LEU A 113 -0.93 12.04 -16.78
C LEU A 113 -1.21 10.68 -16.14
N LEU A 114 -2.00 10.65 -15.06
CA LEU A 114 -2.42 9.40 -14.41
C LEU A 114 -3.30 8.54 -15.34
N PHE A 115 -4.17 9.16 -16.14
CA PHE A 115 -5.02 8.43 -17.08
C PHE A 115 -4.21 7.81 -18.21
N VAL A 116 -3.27 8.57 -18.78
CA VAL A 116 -2.33 8.07 -19.81
C VAL A 116 -1.46 6.96 -19.23
N LEU A 117 -0.93 7.14 -18.02
CA LEU A 117 -0.16 6.10 -17.32
C LEU A 117 -0.99 4.83 -17.13
N TRP A 118 -2.23 4.95 -16.67
CA TRP A 118 -3.12 3.82 -16.49
C TRP A 118 -3.43 3.10 -17.81
N GLY A 119 -3.74 3.84 -18.88
CA GLY A 119 -3.97 3.27 -20.21
C GLY A 119 -2.73 2.57 -20.76
N ALA A 120 -1.54 3.16 -20.60
CA ALA A 120 -0.27 2.56 -21.01
C ALA A 120 0.05 1.30 -20.21
N LEU A 121 -0.22 1.29 -18.89
CA LEU A 121 -0.07 0.11 -18.04
C LEU A 121 -1.00 -1.02 -18.47
N LEU A 122 -2.28 -0.74 -18.73
CA LEU A 122 -3.19 -1.76 -19.25
C LEU A 122 -2.72 -2.30 -20.60
N TYR A 123 -2.33 -1.41 -21.52
CA TYR A 123 -1.78 -1.83 -22.81
C TYR A 123 -0.57 -2.75 -22.63
N TYR A 124 0.35 -2.40 -21.73
CA TYR A 124 1.51 -3.21 -21.41
C TYR A 124 1.12 -4.58 -20.84
N VAL A 125 0.25 -4.61 -19.83
CA VAL A 125 -0.20 -5.84 -19.15
C VAL A 125 -0.84 -6.81 -20.14
N PHE A 126 -1.69 -6.34 -21.06
CA PHE A 126 -2.38 -7.22 -21.99
C PHE A 126 -1.53 -7.63 -23.21
N ASN A 127 -0.71 -6.72 -23.74
CA ASN A 127 -0.04 -6.92 -25.03
C ASN A 127 1.46 -7.22 -24.91
N LEU A 128 2.16 -6.65 -23.95
CA LEU A 128 3.63 -6.67 -23.89
C LEU A 128 4.20 -7.54 -22.76
N SER A 129 3.40 -7.82 -21.73
CA SER A 129 3.84 -8.66 -20.61
C SER A 129 4.23 -10.07 -21.08
N PRO A 130 5.29 -10.66 -20.49
CA PRO A 130 5.77 -11.98 -20.90
C PRO A 130 4.66 -13.01 -20.69
N ASN A 131 4.38 -13.86 -21.67
CA ASN A 131 3.30 -14.85 -21.60
C ASN A 131 3.76 -16.20 -22.15
N GLN A 132 4.92 -16.65 -21.69
CA GLN A 132 5.54 -17.89 -22.18
C GLN A 132 4.93 -19.12 -21.49
N THR A 133 4.31 -18.96 -20.31
CA THR A 133 3.81 -20.08 -19.49
C THR A 133 2.36 -19.95 -19.01
N PRO A 134 1.36 -19.74 -19.89
CA PRO A 134 -0.03 -19.51 -19.48
C PRO A 134 -0.66 -20.68 -18.70
N THR A 135 -0.26 -21.92 -18.99
CA THR A 135 -0.73 -23.11 -18.25
C THR A 135 -0.19 -23.16 -16.82
N ARG A 136 1.09 -22.81 -16.63
CA ARG A 136 1.72 -22.70 -15.32
C ARG A 136 1.12 -21.55 -14.51
N ASP A 137 0.83 -20.42 -15.14
CA ASP A 137 0.20 -19.27 -14.50
C ASP A 137 -1.17 -19.65 -13.92
N MET A 138 -2.02 -20.33 -14.70
CA MET A 138 -3.31 -20.82 -14.24
C MET A 138 -3.17 -21.86 -13.11
N TYR A 139 -2.14 -22.72 -13.18
CA TYR A 139 -1.84 -23.68 -12.13
C TYR A 139 -1.43 -22.97 -10.81
N PHE A 140 -0.51 -22.01 -10.87
CA PHE A 140 -0.08 -21.22 -9.73
C PHE A 140 -1.24 -20.42 -9.12
N LEU A 141 -2.06 -19.77 -9.94
CA LEU A 141 -3.24 -19.03 -9.46
C LEU A 141 -4.20 -19.95 -8.69
N LYS A 142 -4.54 -21.12 -9.23
CA LYS A 142 -5.40 -22.10 -8.54
C LYS A 142 -4.80 -22.55 -7.22
N LYS A 143 -3.49 -22.75 -7.18
CA LYS A 143 -2.79 -23.19 -5.97
C LYS A 143 -2.71 -22.10 -4.91
N LEU A 144 -2.42 -20.86 -5.31
CA LEU A 144 -2.37 -19.69 -4.42
C LEU A 144 -3.75 -19.27 -3.89
N LEU A 145 -4.81 -19.55 -4.64
CA LEU A 145 -6.21 -19.43 -4.19
C LEU A 145 -6.69 -20.62 -3.33
N ASN A 146 -5.81 -21.60 -3.05
CA ASN A 146 -6.15 -22.85 -2.37
C ASN A 146 -7.30 -23.65 -3.03
N LEU A 147 -7.54 -23.43 -4.34
CA LEU A 147 -8.53 -24.17 -5.13
C LEU A 147 -8.01 -25.54 -5.55
N LYS A 148 -6.69 -25.71 -5.55
CA LYS A 148 -6.03 -27.01 -5.72
C LYS A 148 -5.47 -27.45 -4.37
N GLY A 149 -5.80 -28.68 -3.96
CA GLY A 149 -5.28 -29.30 -2.74
C GLY A 149 -3.80 -29.66 -2.86
N ASP A 150 -3.29 -30.34 -1.82
CA ASP A 150 -1.90 -30.78 -1.78
C ASP A 150 -1.63 -31.87 -2.83
N ASP A 151 -0.90 -31.50 -3.87
CA ASP A 151 -0.43 -32.37 -4.95
C ASP A 151 1.06 -32.70 -4.82
N GLY A 152 1.68 -32.42 -3.66
CA GLY A 152 3.09 -32.66 -3.38
C GLY A 152 4.05 -31.65 -4.02
N PHE A 153 3.55 -30.71 -4.83
CA PHE A 153 4.39 -29.65 -5.40
C PHE A 153 4.64 -28.56 -4.36
N ARG A 154 5.91 -28.22 -4.09
CA ARG A 154 6.25 -27.10 -3.22
C ARG A 154 6.27 -25.81 -4.04
N MET A 155 5.39 -24.87 -3.70
CA MET A 155 5.42 -23.54 -4.31
C MET A 155 6.67 -22.77 -3.87
N ASN A 156 7.20 -21.95 -4.77
CA ASN A 156 8.30 -21.05 -4.48
C ASN A 156 7.95 -20.10 -3.32
N GLN A 157 8.83 -20.02 -2.33
CA GLN A 157 8.59 -19.29 -1.08
C GLN A 157 8.41 -17.78 -1.30
N VAL A 158 9.22 -17.18 -2.19
CA VAL A 158 9.15 -15.75 -2.52
C VAL A 158 7.82 -15.42 -3.19
N LEU A 159 7.38 -16.26 -4.13
CA LEU A 159 6.09 -16.11 -4.82
C LEU A 159 4.91 -16.19 -3.84
N VAL A 160 4.95 -17.13 -2.90
CA VAL A 160 3.90 -17.27 -1.87
C VAL A 160 3.83 -16.02 -0.99
N SER A 161 4.99 -15.51 -0.53
CA SER A 161 5.04 -14.27 0.24
C SER A 161 4.54 -13.05 -0.54
N LEU A 162 4.92 -12.93 -1.81
CA LEU A 162 4.43 -11.88 -2.69
C LEU A 162 2.91 -11.95 -2.86
N TRP A 163 2.35 -13.13 -3.11
CA TRP A 163 0.91 -13.30 -3.28
C TRP A 163 0.13 -12.86 -2.02
N TYR A 164 0.54 -13.32 -0.85
CA TYR A 164 -0.17 -12.98 0.38
C TYR A 164 0.01 -11.51 0.77
N ILE A 165 1.16 -10.89 0.52
CA ILE A 165 1.35 -9.46 0.81
C ILE A 165 0.50 -8.59 -0.15
N MET A 166 0.30 -9.04 -1.39
CA MET A 166 -0.63 -8.40 -2.33
C MET A 166 -2.07 -8.43 -1.80
N GLY A 167 -2.49 -9.50 -1.12
CA GLY A 167 -3.77 -9.56 -0.42
C GLY A 167 -3.91 -8.59 0.77
N LEU A 168 -2.79 -8.13 1.35
CA LEU A 168 -2.78 -7.18 2.47
C LEU A 168 -2.77 -5.71 2.01
N TRP A 169 -2.22 -5.42 0.82
CA TRP A 169 -2.14 -4.06 0.29
C TRP A 169 -3.50 -3.33 0.19
N PRO A 170 -4.58 -3.96 -0.30
CA PRO A 170 -5.91 -3.35 -0.32
C PRO A 170 -6.39 -2.91 1.06
N LEU A 171 -6.00 -3.60 2.14
CA LEU A 171 -6.32 -3.18 3.51
C LEU A 171 -5.55 -1.92 3.90
N VAL A 172 -4.25 -1.85 3.57
CA VAL A 172 -3.42 -0.65 3.78
C VAL A 172 -4.01 0.54 3.02
N TYR A 173 -4.36 0.37 1.75
CA TYR A 173 -4.97 1.41 0.94
C TYR A 173 -6.38 1.77 1.37
N SER A 174 -7.20 0.82 1.80
CA SER A 174 -8.54 1.09 2.35
C SER A 174 -8.47 2.01 3.57
N LYS A 175 -7.48 1.76 4.45
CA LYS A 175 -7.24 2.60 5.64
C LYS A 175 -6.78 4.01 5.27
N LEU A 176 -6.07 4.20 4.16
CA LEU A 176 -5.63 5.51 3.69
C LEU A 176 -6.72 6.24 2.91
N LEU A 177 -7.47 5.54 2.05
CA LEU A 177 -8.38 6.15 1.07
C LEU A 177 -9.79 6.37 1.60
N LEU A 178 -10.34 5.48 2.43
CA LEU A 178 -11.74 5.58 2.86
C LEU A 178 -12.00 6.70 3.87
N PRO A 179 -11.12 6.93 4.86
CA PRO A 179 -11.30 8.05 5.79
C PRO A 179 -11.02 9.40 5.14
N THR A 180 -9.90 9.54 4.43
CA THR A 180 -9.37 10.85 3.99
C THR A 180 -9.17 10.96 2.48
N GLY A 181 -9.24 9.87 1.73
CA GLY A 181 -9.18 9.88 0.26
C GLY A 181 -10.51 10.21 -0.40
N ARG A 182 -11.57 10.55 0.33
CA ARG A 182 -12.81 11.10 -0.24
C ARG A 182 -12.51 12.47 -0.87
N SER A 183 -13.24 12.85 -1.91
CA SER A 183 -13.17 14.21 -2.45
C SER A 183 -14.39 14.99 -2.00
N SER A 184 -14.20 16.24 -1.57
CA SER A 184 -15.31 17.15 -1.25
C SER A 184 -16.07 17.60 -2.52
N GLN A 185 -15.38 17.63 -3.66
CA GLN A 185 -15.92 18.11 -4.93
C GLN A 185 -16.46 16.99 -5.82
N SER A 186 -15.96 15.75 -5.66
CA SER A 186 -16.35 14.60 -6.47
C SER A 186 -17.18 13.61 -5.65
N LYS A 187 -18.42 13.34 -6.06
CA LYS A 187 -19.36 12.40 -5.41
C LYS A 187 -19.03 10.92 -5.66
N ILE A 188 -17.85 10.60 -6.17
CA ILE A 188 -17.48 9.24 -6.57
C ILE A 188 -17.03 8.45 -5.33
N PRO A 189 -17.69 7.33 -5.00
CA PRO A 189 -17.29 6.54 -3.84
C PRO A 189 -15.97 5.80 -4.09
N VAL A 190 -15.06 5.84 -3.11
CA VAL A 190 -13.79 5.09 -3.09
C VAL A 190 -14.01 3.57 -3.00
N TRP A 191 -15.03 3.16 -2.24
CA TRP A 191 -15.15 1.78 -1.77
C TRP A 191 -15.19 0.71 -2.88
N PRO A 192 -15.81 0.93 -4.07
CA PRO A 192 -15.79 -0.06 -5.13
C PRO A 192 -14.38 -0.33 -5.64
N PHE A 193 -13.56 0.72 -5.75
CA PHE A 193 -12.17 0.62 -6.21
C PHE A 193 -11.30 -0.10 -5.19
N THR A 194 -11.52 0.12 -3.89
CA THR A 194 -10.81 -0.61 -2.83
C THR A 194 -11.23 -2.08 -2.70
N VAL A 195 -12.48 -2.41 -3.01
CA VAL A 195 -12.92 -3.82 -3.05
C VAL A 195 -12.35 -4.52 -4.29
N LEU A 196 -12.40 -3.85 -5.44
CA LEU A 196 -11.87 -4.39 -6.68
C LEU A 196 -10.34 -4.57 -6.65
N SER A 197 -9.62 -3.77 -5.85
CA SER A 197 -8.17 -3.88 -5.71
C SER A 197 -7.71 -5.17 -5.01
N PHE A 198 -8.59 -5.92 -4.33
CA PHE A 198 -8.26 -7.28 -3.89
C PHE A 198 -7.98 -8.24 -5.04
N PHE A 199 -8.51 -7.95 -6.23
CA PHE A 199 -8.32 -8.78 -7.43
C PHE A 199 -7.41 -8.10 -8.46
N GLY A 200 -7.55 -6.78 -8.63
CA GLY A 200 -6.83 -6.01 -9.66
C GLY A 200 -5.78 -5.04 -9.13
N GLY A 201 -5.53 -5.00 -7.81
CA GLY A 201 -4.55 -4.14 -7.16
C GLY A 201 -4.58 -2.66 -7.60
N ALA A 202 -3.42 -2.09 -7.90
CA ALA A 202 -3.25 -0.72 -8.35
C ALA A 202 -3.99 -0.44 -9.66
N TYR A 203 -4.14 -1.42 -10.55
CA TYR A 203 -4.88 -1.22 -11.81
C TYR A 203 -6.35 -0.89 -11.55
N ALA A 204 -6.91 -1.39 -10.44
CA ALA A 204 -8.26 -1.04 -9.98
C ALA A 204 -8.31 0.28 -9.21
N LEU A 205 -7.23 0.70 -8.54
CA LEU A 205 -7.18 1.96 -7.78
C LEU A 205 -6.88 3.19 -8.65
N LEU A 206 -6.07 3.04 -9.68
CA LEU A 206 -5.63 4.14 -10.54
C LEU A 206 -6.78 4.95 -11.18
N PRO A 207 -7.88 4.34 -11.67
CA PRO A 207 -9.03 5.11 -12.14
C PRO A 207 -9.60 6.04 -11.07
N TYR A 208 -9.61 5.61 -9.80
CA TYR A 208 -10.00 6.47 -8.70
C TYR A 208 -9.03 7.64 -8.53
N PHE A 209 -7.72 7.40 -8.64
CA PHE A 209 -6.70 8.44 -8.49
C PHE A 209 -6.81 9.50 -9.60
N VAL A 210 -7.21 9.10 -10.81
CA VAL A 210 -7.50 10.03 -11.93
C VAL A 210 -8.69 10.93 -11.61
N LEU A 211 -9.75 10.36 -11.03
CA LEU A 211 -11.02 11.03 -10.75
C LEU A 211 -11.03 11.79 -9.42
N TRP A 212 -10.04 11.55 -8.58
CA TRP A 212 -9.90 12.17 -7.27
C TRP A 212 -9.51 13.64 -7.42
N LYS A 213 -10.23 14.52 -6.71
CA LYS A 213 -9.93 15.95 -6.65
C LYS A 213 -9.64 16.36 -5.20
N PRO A 214 -8.52 17.04 -4.92
CA PRO A 214 -8.31 17.69 -3.63
C PRO A 214 -9.29 18.87 -3.45
N PRO A 215 -9.58 19.34 -2.23
CA PRO A 215 -9.13 18.84 -0.93
C PRO A 215 -10.05 17.75 -0.34
N PRO A 216 -9.53 16.95 0.61
CA PRO A 216 -10.32 15.96 1.33
C PRO A 216 -11.46 16.63 2.10
N PRO A 217 -12.68 16.05 2.13
CA PRO A 217 -13.80 16.61 2.86
C PRO A 217 -13.52 16.60 4.37
N PRO A 218 -14.10 17.53 5.14
CA PRO A 218 -14.10 17.44 6.59
C PRO A 218 -14.79 16.12 6.98
N VAL A 219 -14.12 15.32 7.81
CA VAL A 219 -14.61 14.00 8.21
C VAL A 219 -15.27 14.11 9.58
N GLU A 220 -16.57 13.81 9.66
CA GLU A 220 -17.30 13.77 10.93
C GLU A 220 -17.04 12.45 11.67
N GLU A 221 -16.80 12.52 12.98
CA GLU A 221 -16.51 11.37 13.87
C GLU A 221 -17.64 10.32 13.89
N THR A 222 -18.89 10.79 13.76
CA THR A 222 -20.09 9.94 13.74
C THR A 222 -20.13 9.04 12.51
N GLU A 223 -19.58 9.49 11.38
CA GLU A 223 -19.43 8.70 10.15
C GLU A 223 -18.31 7.66 10.30
N LEU A 224 -17.22 7.99 11.00
CA LEU A 224 -16.09 7.09 11.25
C LEU A 224 -16.46 5.89 12.11
N SER A 225 -17.39 6.08 13.04
CA SER A 225 -17.85 5.04 13.96
C SER A 225 -18.69 3.95 13.26
N ARG A 226 -19.13 4.19 12.02
CA ARG A 226 -19.93 3.23 11.25
C ARG A 226 -19.05 2.10 10.71
N TRP A 227 -19.62 0.90 10.62
CA TRP A 227 -18.97 -0.21 9.91
C TRP A 227 -19.00 0.06 8.39
N PRO A 228 -17.91 -0.15 7.63
CA PRO A 228 -16.62 -0.74 8.01
C PRO A 228 -15.53 0.26 8.44
N LEU A 229 -15.81 1.57 8.53
CA LEU A 229 -14.82 2.60 8.85
C LEU A 229 -14.19 2.43 10.23
N ASN A 230 -14.95 1.98 11.24
CA ASN A 230 -14.42 1.67 12.56
C ASN A 230 -13.35 0.54 12.51
N PHE A 231 -13.58 -0.48 11.68
CA PHE A 231 -12.59 -1.55 11.47
C PHE A 231 -11.29 -1.02 10.83
N LEU A 232 -11.41 -0.04 9.92
CA LEU A 232 -10.28 0.57 9.24
C LEU A 232 -9.50 1.54 10.14
N GLU A 233 -10.17 2.26 11.05
CA GLU A 233 -9.48 3.09 12.06
C GLU A 233 -8.90 2.29 13.23
N SER A 234 -9.30 1.02 13.40
CA SER A 234 -8.78 0.17 14.47
C SER A 234 -7.26 0.00 14.42
N LYS A 235 -6.61 0.25 15.56
CA LYS A 235 -5.17 0.06 15.79
C LYS A 235 -4.78 -1.41 15.79
N LEU A 236 -5.64 -2.27 16.30
CA LEU A 236 -5.38 -3.71 16.31
C LEU A 236 -5.32 -4.26 14.88
N THR A 237 -6.25 -3.86 14.02
CA THR A 237 -6.27 -4.33 12.62
C THR A 237 -5.07 -3.79 11.85
N ALA A 238 -4.63 -2.56 12.13
CA ALA A 238 -3.39 -2.01 11.58
C ALA A 238 -2.16 -2.81 12.06
N ALA A 239 -2.07 -3.12 13.36
CA ALA A 239 -0.95 -3.85 13.94
C ALA A 239 -0.88 -5.29 13.42
N VAL A 240 -2.01 -5.97 13.31
CA VAL A 240 -2.09 -7.32 12.70
C VAL A 240 -1.68 -7.29 11.23
N THR A 241 -2.13 -6.28 10.46
CA THR A 241 -1.73 -6.14 9.05
C THR A 241 -0.23 -5.92 8.90
N LEU A 242 0.36 -5.06 9.74
CA LEU A 242 1.80 -4.83 9.77
C LEU A 242 2.58 -6.09 10.17
N ALA A 243 2.16 -6.78 11.23
CA ALA A 243 2.82 -7.99 11.71
C ALA A 243 2.76 -9.11 10.67
N ALA A 244 1.60 -9.32 10.05
CA ALA A 244 1.42 -10.32 8.99
C ALA A 244 2.33 -10.01 7.79
N GLY A 245 2.33 -8.78 7.29
CA GLY A 245 3.18 -8.42 6.15
C GLY A 245 4.67 -8.44 6.48
N LEU A 246 5.08 -8.04 7.70
CA LEU A 246 6.47 -8.18 8.14
C LEU A 246 6.89 -9.65 8.19
N GLY A 247 6.03 -10.55 8.67
CA GLY A 247 6.26 -11.99 8.64
C GLY A 247 6.45 -12.54 7.22
N LEU A 248 5.64 -12.09 6.26
CA LEU A 248 5.76 -12.48 4.85
C LEU A 248 7.05 -11.94 4.21
N LEU A 249 7.44 -10.70 4.52
CA LEU A 249 8.69 -10.10 4.04
C LEU A 249 9.91 -10.82 4.62
N VAL A 250 9.90 -11.14 5.93
CA VAL A 250 10.95 -11.95 6.56
C VAL A 250 11.00 -13.34 5.93
N SER A 251 9.84 -13.97 5.67
CA SER A 251 9.79 -15.25 4.97
C SER A 251 10.39 -15.16 3.57
N ALA A 252 10.09 -14.13 2.78
CA ALA A 252 10.72 -13.94 1.46
C ALA A 252 12.23 -13.70 1.59
N GLY A 253 12.66 -12.89 2.56
CA GLY A 253 14.07 -12.56 2.78
C GLY A 253 14.91 -13.75 3.28
N LEU A 254 14.29 -14.70 3.97
CA LEU A 254 14.93 -15.95 4.40
C LEU A 254 14.88 -17.07 3.34
N ALA A 255 14.30 -16.83 2.17
CA ALA A 255 14.31 -17.80 1.08
C ALA A 255 15.72 -18.02 0.53
N ASN A 256 16.00 -19.23 0.02
CA ASN A 256 17.33 -19.57 -0.47
C ASN A 256 17.66 -18.87 -1.79
N GLY A 257 18.94 -18.81 -2.16
CA GLY A 257 19.38 -18.23 -3.43
C GLY A 257 18.76 -18.92 -4.66
N ASP A 258 18.53 -20.22 -4.57
CA ASP A 258 17.84 -20.99 -5.63
C ASP A 258 16.38 -20.57 -5.78
N ASP A 259 15.67 -20.33 -4.66
CA ASP A 259 14.28 -19.86 -4.67
C ASP A 259 14.18 -18.47 -5.33
N TRP A 260 15.14 -17.58 -5.04
CA TRP A 260 15.20 -16.27 -5.70
C TRP A 260 15.50 -16.38 -7.19
N SER A 261 16.42 -17.27 -7.58
CA SER A 261 16.78 -17.49 -8.98
C SER A 261 15.58 -18.03 -9.79
N GLU A 262 14.85 -18.99 -9.21
CA GLU A 262 13.61 -19.52 -9.77
C GLU A 262 12.52 -18.42 -9.86
N PHE A 263 12.39 -17.59 -8.83
CA PHE A 263 11.44 -16.46 -8.84
C PHE A 263 11.77 -15.46 -9.96
N PHE A 264 13.05 -15.14 -10.18
CA PHE A 264 13.46 -14.28 -11.29
C PHE A 264 13.17 -14.89 -12.66
N GLN A 265 13.31 -16.22 -12.79
CA GLN A 265 12.88 -16.92 -14.00
C GLN A 265 11.37 -16.77 -14.20
N TYR A 266 10.58 -16.99 -13.14
CA TYR A 266 9.14 -16.79 -13.20
C TYR A 266 8.75 -15.37 -13.60
N PHE A 267 9.39 -14.35 -13.04
CA PHE A 267 9.15 -12.95 -13.40
C PHE A 267 9.40 -12.66 -14.88
N ARG A 268 10.33 -13.36 -15.53
CA ARG A 268 10.66 -13.18 -16.95
C ARG A 268 9.72 -13.93 -17.90
N GLU A 269 9.14 -15.04 -17.46
CA GLU A 269 8.37 -15.95 -18.32
C GLU A 269 6.84 -15.85 -18.12
N SER A 270 6.41 -15.57 -16.88
CA SER A 270 5.02 -15.61 -16.43
C SER A 270 4.36 -14.24 -16.50
N ARG A 271 3.20 -14.18 -17.16
CA ARG A 271 2.40 -12.95 -17.22
C ARG A 271 1.89 -12.61 -15.85
N PHE A 272 1.34 -13.61 -15.18
CA PHE A 272 0.73 -13.47 -13.87
C PHE A 272 1.72 -12.89 -12.84
N ILE A 273 2.92 -13.47 -12.74
CA ILE A 273 3.92 -13.05 -11.74
C ILE A 273 4.51 -11.69 -12.11
N HIS A 274 4.79 -11.46 -13.40
CA HIS A 274 5.30 -10.18 -13.88
C HIS A 274 4.35 -9.01 -13.56
N VAL A 275 3.06 -9.19 -13.88
CA VAL A 275 2.02 -8.18 -13.64
C VAL A 275 1.82 -7.93 -12.14
N THR A 276 1.92 -8.99 -11.31
CA THR A 276 1.85 -8.88 -9.85
C THR A 276 3.02 -8.10 -9.26
N CYS A 277 4.23 -8.27 -9.79
CA CYS A 277 5.40 -7.48 -9.37
C CYS A 277 5.24 -6.00 -9.74
N ILE A 278 4.76 -5.69 -10.96
CA ILE A 278 4.47 -4.30 -11.35
C ILE A 278 3.43 -3.69 -10.42
N ASP A 279 2.38 -4.45 -10.10
CA ASP A 279 1.34 -4.02 -9.18
C ASP A 279 1.90 -3.71 -7.77
N PHE A 280 2.72 -4.60 -7.21
CA PHE A 280 3.43 -4.36 -5.95
C PHE A 280 4.27 -3.08 -6.00
N THR A 281 5.00 -2.84 -7.10
CA THR A 281 5.79 -1.62 -7.30
C THR A 281 4.88 -0.40 -7.36
N LEU A 282 3.79 -0.42 -8.14
CA LEU A 282 2.86 0.70 -8.25
C LEU A 282 2.24 1.05 -6.89
N LEU A 283 1.73 0.04 -6.16
CA LEU A 283 1.18 0.22 -4.82
C LEU A 283 2.23 0.80 -3.86
N SER A 284 3.50 0.40 -3.99
CA SER A 284 4.59 0.97 -3.20
C SER A 284 4.90 2.41 -3.59
N THR A 285 4.96 2.73 -4.88
CA THR A 285 5.28 4.07 -5.40
C THR A 285 4.21 5.10 -5.06
N PHE A 286 2.93 4.73 -5.08
CA PHE A 286 1.84 5.64 -4.71
C PHE A 286 1.64 5.77 -3.19
N ALA A 287 2.18 4.86 -2.38
CA ALA A 287 1.91 4.84 -0.94
C ALA A 287 2.35 6.13 -0.22
N PRO A 288 3.56 6.69 -0.47
CA PRO A 288 3.99 7.94 0.17
C PRO A 288 3.05 9.12 -0.07
N PHE A 289 2.52 9.24 -1.29
CA PHE A 289 1.55 10.28 -1.62
C PHE A 289 0.28 10.15 -0.77
N TRP A 290 -0.27 8.94 -0.65
CA TRP A 290 -1.48 8.71 0.13
C TRP A 290 -1.26 8.81 1.64
N VAL A 291 -0.07 8.43 2.14
CA VAL A 291 0.35 8.68 3.53
C VAL A 291 0.42 10.18 3.80
N TYR A 292 1.02 10.96 2.89
CA TYR A 292 1.06 12.42 3.00
C TYR A 292 -0.34 13.04 3.00
N ASN A 293 -1.23 12.58 2.11
CA ASN A 293 -2.62 13.05 2.06
C ASN A 293 -3.37 12.75 3.36
N ASP A 294 -3.27 11.54 3.91
CA ASP A 294 -3.92 11.19 5.19
C ASP A 294 -3.29 11.97 6.37
N MET A 295 -1.97 12.19 6.36
CA MET A 295 -1.27 12.92 7.42
C MET A 295 -1.64 14.41 7.46
N THR A 296 -1.78 15.03 6.29
CA THR A 296 -2.21 16.43 6.18
C THR A 296 -3.67 16.61 6.56
N ALA A 297 -4.56 15.69 6.14
CA ALA A 297 -5.95 15.67 6.56
C ALA A 297 -6.10 15.56 8.09
N ARG A 298 -5.21 14.81 8.75
CA ARG A 298 -5.14 14.66 10.22
C ARG A 298 -4.41 15.81 10.94
N LYS A 299 -3.90 16.81 10.21
CA LYS A 299 -3.07 17.92 10.77
C LYS A 299 -1.90 17.40 11.62
N TRP A 300 -1.29 16.30 11.20
CA TRP A 300 -0.24 15.60 11.96
C TRP A 300 1.15 15.71 11.31
N PHE A 301 1.33 16.65 10.39
CA PHE A 301 2.55 16.76 9.61
C PHE A 301 3.79 17.08 10.48
N ASP A 302 3.70 18.07 11.37
CA ASP A 302 4.85 18.53 12.16
C ASP A 302 5.47 17.44 13.05
N LYS A 303 4.64 16.50 13.55
CA LYS A 303 5.07 15.40 14.42
C LYS A 303 5.37 14.11 13.65
N GLY A 304 4.66 13.88 12.54
CA GLY A 304 4.67 12.62 11.79
C GLY A 304 5.57 12.61 10.55
N SER A 305 6.18 13.73 10.14
CA SER A 305 6.89 13.86 8.86
C SER A 305 7.95 12.79 8.59
N TRP A 306 8.62 12.26 9.62
CA TRP A 306 9.62 11.21 9.46
C TRP A 306 9.03 9.89 8.91
N LEU A 307 7.75 9.61 9.17
CA LEU A 307 7.03 8.45 8.62
C LEU A 307 6.81 8.57 7.11
N LEU A 308 6.86 9.78 6.55
CA LEU A 308 6.80 9.97 5.11
C LEU A 308 8.05 9.38 4.43
N PHE A 309 9.24 9.59 4.98
CA PHE A 309 10.44 8.95 4.46
C PHE A 309 10.38 7.44 4.63
N LEU A 310 9.87 6.96 5.77
CA LEU A 310 9.71 5.53 5.99
C LEU A 310 8.68 4.89 5.05
N SER A 311 7.68 5.64 4.59
CA SER A 311 6.69 5.18 3.61
C SER A 311 7.28 4.80 2.25
N LEU A 312 8.53 5.18 1.96
CA LEU A 312 9.29 4.70 0.80
C LEU A 312 9.68 3.22 0.90
N VAL A 313 9.70 2.65 2.13
CA VAL A 313 9.93 1.22 2.32
C VAL A 313 8.65 0.47 1.93
N PRO A 314 8.68 -0.36 0.86
CA PRO A 314 7.50 -1.06 0.35
C PRO A 314 6.75 -1.79 1.46
N PHE A 315 5.43 -1.58 1.50
CA PHE A 315 4.49 -2.14 2.46
C PHE A 315 4.73 -1.73 3.94
N VAL A 316 5.93 -1.93 4.49
CA VAL A 316 6.25 -1.70 5.91
C VAL A 316 6.01 -0.25 6.31
N GLY A 317 6.47 0.70 5.50
CA GLY A 317 6.31 2.12 5.75
C GLY A 317 4.84 2.56 5.88
N PRO A 318 4.00 2.38 4.84
CA PRO A 318 2.59 2.75 4.92
C PRO A 318 1.80 1.92 5.96
N ALA A 319 2.16 0.65 6.19
CA ALA A 319 1.53 -0.15 7.25
C ALA A 319 1.91 0.35 8.65
N LEU A 320 3.16 0.74 8.88
CA LEU A 320 3.59 1.34 10.16
C LEU A 320 2.93 2.68 10.39
N TYR A 321 2.80 3.50 9.34
CA TYR A 321 2.02 4.74 9.42
C TYR A 321 0.59 4.49 9.89
N ASN A 322 -0.10 3.48 9.34
CA ASN A 322 -1.46 3.13 9.79
C ASN A 322 -1.52 2.74 11.28
N VAL A 323 -0.48 2.11 11.82
CA VAL A 323 -0.37 1.78 13.25
C VAL A 323 -0.15 3.03 14.10
N LEU A 324 0.65 3.98 13.65
CA LEU A 324 1.09 5.12 14.45
C LEU A 324 0.23 6.38 14.30
N ARG A 325 -0.49 6.56 13.19
CA ARG A 325 -1.28 7.77 12.90
C ARG A 325 -2.30 8.10 14.00
N PRO A 326 -2.49 9.35 14.43
CA PRO A 326 -3.53 9.66 15.42
C PRO A 326 -4.92 9.34 14.85
N PRO A 327 -5.94 9.05 15.69
CA PRO A 327 -7.32 9.04 15.23
C PRO A 327 -7.67 10.42 14.64
N LEU A 328 -8.62 10.47 13.71
CA LEU A 328 -9.17 11.75 13.25
C LEU A 328 -9.70 12.47 14.50
N SER A 329 -9.31 13.73 14.70
CA SER A 329 -9.72 14.52 15.86
C SER A 329 -10.86 15.46 15.45
N ALA A 330 -11.95 15.41 16.21
CA ALA A 330 -13.04 16.38 16.16
C ALA A 330 -12.49 17.80 16.20
N LEU A 331 -12.81 18.62 15.21
CA LEU A 331 -12.84 20.05 15.47
C LEU A 331 -13.88 20.22 16.59
N PRO A 332 -13.57 20.86 17.74
CA PRO A 332 -14.60 21.13 18.72
C PRO A 332 -15.66 21.98 18.03
N ALA A 333 -16.87 21.44 17.91
CA ALA A 333 -18.05 22.23 17.64
C ALA A 333 -18.10 23.25 18.78
N THR A 334 -17.75 24.51 18.48
CA THR A 334 -18.04 25.62 19.36
C THR A 334 -19.56 25.71 19.46
N VAL A 335 -20.12 24.97 20.41
CA VAL A 335 -21.49 25.17 20.86
C VAL A 335 -21.47 26.50 21.59
N SER A 336 -21.74 27.56 20.83
CA SER A 336 -22.28 28.79 21.37
C SER A 336 -23.65 28.48 21.96
N SER A 337 -23.67 27.95 23.18
CA SER A 337 -24.85 28.02 24.04
C SER A 337 -24.79 29.37 24.75
N THR A 338 -25.34 30.40 24.10
CA THR A 338 -25.72 31.62 24.77
C THR A 338 -26.71 31.28 25.88
N THR A 339 -26.27 31.57 27.11
CA THR A 339 -27.05 31.79 28.32
C THR A 339 -28.41 32.42 28.03
N SER A 340 -29.49 31.78 28.48
CA SER A 340 -30.70 32.47 28.90
C SER A 340 -31.11 31.93 30.26
N LYS A 341 -30.81 32.71 31.31
CA LYS A 341 -31.47 32.60 32.62
C LYS A 341 -32.96 32.90 32.44
N PRO A 342 -33.88 32.21 33.12
CA PRO A 342 -35.19 32.77 33.40
C PRO A 342 -35.09 33.70 34.61
N GLU A 343 -35.57 34.93 34.45
CA GLU A 343 -35.92 35.83 35.55
C GLU A 343 -37.21 35.34 36.22
N ASP A 344 -37.22 35.39 37.55
CA ASP A 344 -38.42 35.34 38.40
C ASP A 344 -39.34 36.51 38.07
N THR A 345 -40.61 36.25 37.79
CA THR A 345 -41.76 36.96 38.40
C THR A 345 -43.08 36.24 38.16
#